data_AF-A0A2V7U714-F1
#
_entry.id   AF-A0A2V7U714-F1
#
_cell.length_a   1.000
_cell.length_b   1.000
_cell.length_c   1.000
_cell.angle_alpha   90.00
_cell.angle_beta   90.00
_cell.angle_gamma   90.00
#
_symmetry.space_group_name_H-M   'P 1'
#
loop_
_entity.id
_entity.type
_entity.pdbx_description
1 polymer ?
#
loop_
_entity_poly.entity_id
_entity_poly.type
_entity_poly.pdbx_seq_one_letter_code
_entity_poly.pdbx_strand_id
1 'polypeptide(L)'
;MPIACRNKLRFGKQFCVNACPVAVPGRPFRSLHVQRPDEIPLADQRTIDVAILDMNYGWPNLGHDSLVHAVMDAACDILPGLEETGLAIRVVSYEVRKSGMVPEGPRGRYALYLGTGGPGHLDPRGNDGSSPGSQGIEEDPSWEPRVFRLFDAIHADGQAALLSVCHTFGVMCRWAGVARPVLRPPEKGGKSAGIQENVLTEEGRRHPWFRQLAAELPDGRRLRVVDHRLFDLLPRPDPLPEGFLPIGHEARGVGGPMGEGLTMMEFARDRGGVMPRVFGVNHHPEIVDRARQMMLLEQKRERGEVTREWSEERARIMSETQPDDSQDRLLHLTSDYTLLGPLRFYLYRQVRERAAALGLRFEMDEDRIAEGDGPAAALETSPT
;
A
#
# COMPACT_ATOMS: atom_id res chain seq x y z
N MET A 1 13.35 13.54 -2.48
CA MET A 1 13.11 13.58 -3.96
C MET A 1 11.81 12.84 -4.26
N PRO A 2 10.82 13.40 -5.00
CA PRO A 2 9.56 12.69 -5.21
C PRO A 2 9.76 11.43 -6.06
N ILE A 3 9.30 10.29 -5.57
CA ILE A 3 9.36 8.98 -6.23
C ILE A 3 8.17 8.86 -7.21
N ALA A 4 7.88 9.92 -7.95
CA ALA A 4 6.87 9.91 -9.00
C ALA A 4 7.47 9.31 -10.28
N CYS A 5 6.66 8.56 -11.03
CA CYS A 5 7.12 7.95 -12.29
C CYS A 5 7.66 9.01 -13.26
N ARG A 6 8.73 8.69 -14.00
CA ARG A 6 9.37 9.62 -14.97
C ARG A 6 8.40 10.18 -16.00
N ASN A 7 7.50 9.34 -16.52
CA ASN A 7 6.50 9.78 -17.50
C ASN A 7 5.45 10.69 -16.86
N LYS A 8 5.16 10.49 -15.57
CA LYS A 8 4.26 11.35 -14.80
C LYS A 8 4.87 12.73 -14.55
N LEU A 9 6.17 12.78 -14.26
CA LEU A 9 6.92 14.02 -14.13
C LEU A 9 7.02 14.76 -15.47
N ARG A 10 7.22 14.03 -16.57
CA ARG A 10 7.45 14.61 -17.91
C ARG A 10 6.17 15.04 -18.64
N PHE A 11 5.11 14.24 -18.57
CA PHE A 11 3.89 14.42 -19.38
C PHE A 11 2.66 14.77 -18.53
N GLY A 12 2.82 14.88 -17.22
CA GLY A 12 1.76 15.20 -16.28
C GLY A 12 0.91 14.00 -15.86
N LYS A 13 0.12 14.21 -14.80
CA LYS A 13 -0.63 13.16 -14.09
C LYS A 13 -1.70 12.45 -14.96
N GLN A 14 -2.29 13.17 -15.92
CA GLN A 14 -3.34 12.67 -16.82
C GLN A 14 -2.80 11.66 -17.86
N PHE A 15 -1.53 11.75 -18.24
CA PHE A 15 -0.90 10.86 -19.22
C PHE A 15 -0.90 9.40 -18.74
N CYS A 16 -0.64 9.16 -17.46
CA CYS A 16 -0.61 7.82 -16.87
C CYS A 16 -1.98 7.13 -16.79
N VAL A 17 -3.10 7.85 -16.99
CA VAL A 17 -4.45 7.26 -16.94
C VAL A 17 -4.93 6.89 -18.34
N ASN A 18 -4.65 7.74 -19.33
CA ASN A 18 -5.21 7.58 -20.68
C ASN A 18 -4.22 6.97 -21.69
N ALA A 19 -2.91 7.09 -21.44
CA ALA A 19 -1.87 6.79 -22.43
C ALA A 19 -0.63 6.15 -21.80
N CYS A 20 -0.78 5.47 -20.66
CA CYS A 20 0.37 4.86 -19.99
C CYS A 20 1.02 3.80 -20.90
N PRO A 21 2.32 3.91 -21.21
CA PRO A 21 2.96 3.03 -22.19
C PRO A 21 2.99 1.56 -21.74
N VAL A 22 2.87 1.29 -20.44
CA VAL A 22 2.77 -0.06 -19.89
C VAL A 22 1.35 -0.65 -19.91
N ALA A 23 0.31 0.18 -20.08
CA ALA A 23 -1.09 -0.26 -20.09
C ALA A 23 -1.60 -0.67 -21.48
N VAL A 24 -0.78 -0.54 -22.53
CA VAL A 24 -1.14 -0.90 -23.91
C VAL A 24 -1.14 -2.43 -24.08
N PRO A 25 -2.14 -3.03 -24.76
CA PRO A 25 -2.14 -4.47 -25.05
C PRO A 25 -0.82 -4.94 -25.69
N GLY A 26 -0.26 -6.04 -25.18
CA GLY A 26 1.03 -6.59 -25.64
C GLY A 26 2.27 -6.09 -24.89
N ARG A 27 2.11 -5.22 -23.88
CA ARG A 27 3.20 -4.71 -23.02
C ARG A 27 3.46 -5.59 -21.79
N PRO A 28 4.60 -5.40 -21.10
CA PRO A 28 5.03 -6.28 -20.00
C PRO A 28 4.25 -6.06 -18.68
N PHE A 29 3.09 -5.42 -18.65
CA PHE A 29 2.28 -5.29 -17.44
C PHE A 29 0.88 -5.87 -17.63
N ARG A 30 0.40 -6.64 -16.65
CA ARG A 30 -0.95 -7.20 -16.62
C ARG A 30 -1.52 -7.14 -15.20
N SER A 31 -2.83 -6.97 -15.08
CA SER A 31 -3.54 -7.10 -13.80
C SER A 31 -4.78 -7.95 -13.98
N LEU A 32 -5.09 -8.79 -12.98
CA LEU A 32 -6.32 -9.56 -12.94
C LEU A 32 -6.81 -9.70 -11.50
N HIS A 33 -8.12 -9.89 -11.37
CA HIS A 33 -8.79 -10.12 -10.10
C HIS A 33 -9.35 -11.54 -10.10
N VAL A 34 -8.95 -12.35 -9.12
CA VAL A 34 -9.37 -13.74 -8.96
C VAL A 34 -10.34 -13.87 -7.77
N GLN A 35 -11.48 -14.47 -8.04
CA GLN A 35 -12.54 -14.81 -7.09
C GLN A 35 -12.64 -16.32 -6.92
N ARG A 36 -12.09 -17.11 -7.85
CA ARG A 36 -12.14 -18.57 -7.82
C ARG A 36 -10.77 -19.21 -8.13
N PRO A 37 -10.51 -20.44 -7.66
CA PRO A 37 -9.22 -21.11 -7.91
C PRO A 37 -8.86 -21.33 -9.38
N ASP A 38 -9.86 -21.57 -10.24
CA ASP A 38 -9.69 -21.77 -11.69
C ASP A 38 -9.31 -20.49 -12.45
N GLU A 39 -9.45 -19.32 -11.82
CA GLU A 39 -9.07 -18.02 -12.37
C GLU A 39 -7.60 -17.68 -12.09
N ILE A 40 -6.94 -18.42 -11.20
CA ILE A 40 -5.53 -18.22 -10.90
C ILE A 40 -4.72 -18.57 -12.16
N PRO A 41 -3.97 -17.62 -12.73
CA PRO A 41 -3.27 -17.85 -13.97
C PRO A 41 -2.04 -18.71 -13.68
N LEU A 42 -1.63 -19.51 -14.66
CA LEU A 42 -0.42 -20.32 -14.52
C LEU A 42 0.80 -19.43 -14.22
N ALA A 43 1.67 -19.95 -13.34
CA ALA A 43 2.96 -19.33 -13.07
C ALA A 43 3.81 -19.33 -14.36
N ASP A 44 4.54 -18.25 -14.59
CA ASP A 44 5.41 -18.09 -15.74
C ASP A 44 6.78 -17.60 -15.26
N GLN A 45 7.84 -18.30 -15.68
CA GLN A 45 9.22 -17.98 -15.31
C GLN A 45 9.66 -16.60 -15.81
N ARG A 46 9.04 -16.04 -16.84
CA ARG A 46 9.33 -14.67 -17.31
C ARG A 46 8.42 -13.61 -16.69
N THR A 47 7.50 -14.00 -15.83
CA THR A 47 6.56 -13.09 -15.17
C THR A 47 6.88 -12.97 -13.67
N ILE A 48 7.05 -11.74 -13.20
CA ILE A 48 7.15 -11.36 -11.80
C ILE A 48 5.72 -11.13 -11.30
N ASP A 49 5.27 -11.96 -10.38
CA ASP A 49 3.93 -11.91 -9.83
C ASP A 49 3.89 -11.14 -8.51
N VAL A 50 2.96 -10.19 -8.41
CA VAL A 50 2.66 -9.41 -7.20
C VAL A 50 1.26 -9.79 -6.72
N ALA A 51 1.15 -10.25 -5.49
CA ALA A 51 -0.13 -10.59 -4.89
C ALA A 51 -0.75 -9.36 -4.22
N ILE A 52 -2.03 -9.09 -4.47
CA ILE A 52 -2.81 -8.11 -3.71
C ILE A 52 -3.91 -8.83 -2.93
N LEU A 53 -3.94 -8.62 -1.61
CA LEU A 53 -5.00 -9.08 -0.73
C LEU A 53 -6.13 -8.05 -0.77
N ASP A 54 -7.18 -8.30 -1.57
CA ASP A 54 -8.32 -7.40 -1.66
C ASP A 54 -9.32 -7.64 -0.53
N MET A 55 -9.37 -6.69 0.41
CA MET A 55 -10.21 -6.71 1.62
C MET A 55 -11.56 -6.01 1.43
N ASN A 56 -11.98 -5.72 0.20
CA ASN A 56 -13.13 -4.85 -0.07
C ASN A 56 -14.52 -5.43 0.26
N TYR A 57 -14.65 -6.75 0.41
CA TYR A 57 -15.92 -7.45 0.62
C TYR A 57 -17.04 -7.06 -0.37
N GLY A 58 -16.71 -6.96 -1.67
CA GLY A 58 -17.66 -6.58 -2.73
C GLY A 58 -18.00 -5.08 -2.80
N TRP A 59 -17.38 -4.24 -1.96
CA TRP A 59 -17.48 -2.78 -2.09
C TRP A 59 -16.49 -2.25 -3.14
N PRO A 60 -16.82 -1.16 -3.84
CA PRO A 60 -15.87 -0.47 -4.71
C PRO A 60 -14.61 -0.02 -3.93
N ASN A 61 -13.44 -0.50 -4.35
CA ASN A 61 -12.17 -0.26 -3.64
C ASN A 61 -11.22 0.64 -4.46
N LEU A 62 -11.27 1.95 -4.24
CA LEU A 62 -10.32 2.89 -4.86
C LEU A 62 -8.88 2.66 -4.39
N GLY A 63 -8.69 2.17 -3.15
CA GLY A 63 -7.37 1.82 -2.63
C GLY A 63 -6.75 0.65 -3.38
N HIS A 64 -7.54 -0.38 -3.69
CA HIS A 64 -7.12 -1.49 -4.56
C HIS A 64 -6.62 -0.99 -5.90
N ASP A 65 -7.44 -0.20 -6.61
CA ASP A 65 -7.07 0.30 -7.94
C ASP A 65 -5.81 1.18 -7.86
N SER A 66 -5.70 1.99 -6.81
CA SER A 66 -4.52 2.82 -6.56
C SER A 66 -3.25 1.98 -6.32
N LEU A 67 -3.35 0.83 -5.65
CA LEU A 67 -2.23 -0.11 -5.47
C LEU A 67 -1.84 -0.79 -6.78
N VAL A 68 -2.80 -1.26 -7.58
CA VAL A 68 -2.52 -1.80 -8.93
C VAL A 68 -1.77 -0.76 -9.77
N HIS A 69 -2.25 0.49 -9.75
CA HIS A 69 -1.61 1.60 -10.44
C HIS A 69 -0.23 1.96 -9.87
N ALA A 70 0.01 1.79 -8.56
CA ALA A 70 1.33 2.01 -7.97
C ALA A 70 2.35 0.98 -8.48
N VAL A 71 1.94 -0.29 -8.64
CA VAL A 71 2.78 -1.32 -9.27
C VAL A 71 3.00 -0.98 -10.75
N MET A 72 1.97 -0.53 -11.46
CA MET A 72 2.07 -0.11 -12.86
C MET A 72 3.04 1.09 -13.03
N ASP A 73 2.94 2.10 -12.18
CA ASP A 73 3.84 3.26 -12.19
C ASP A 73 5.29 2.81 -11.93
N ALA A 74 5.51 1.88 -10.99
CA ALA A 74 6.83 1.30 -10.74
C ALA A 74 7.35 0.46 -11.92
N ALA A 75 6.50 -0.31 -12.59
CA ALA A 75 6.85 -1.04 -13.81
C ALA A 75 7.22 -0.09 -14.95
N CYS A 76 6.55 1.06 -15.05
CA CYS A 76 6.81 2.07 -16.06
C CYS A 76 8.20 2.71 -15.92
N ASP A 77 8.69 2.87 -14.69
CA ASP A 77 10.03 3.38 -14.41
C ASP A 77 11.14 2.50 -15.00
N ILE A 78 10.84 1.22 -15.23
CA ILE A 78 11.81 0.16 -15.54
C ILE A 78 11.49 -0.55 -16.87
N LEU A 79 10.57 0.04 -17.62
CA LEU A 79 10.04 -0.50 -18.86
C LEU A 79 11.13 -0.88 -19.88
N PRO A 80 12.15 -0.04 -20.14
CA PRO A 80 13.20 -0.41 -21.10
C PRO A 80 13.87 -1.74 -20.74
N GLY A 81 14.22 -1.94 -19.47
CA GLY A 81 14.84 -3.19 -19.01
C GLY A 81 13.89 -4.39 -19.08
N LEU A 82 12.59 -4.19 -18.83
CA LEU A 82 11.58 -5.25 -19.00
C LEU A 82 11.46 -5.68 -20.47
N GLU A 83 11.48 -4.71 -21.39
CA GLU A 83 11.40 -4.96 -22.83
C GLU A 83 12.65 -5.67 -23.37
N GLU A 84 13.84 -5.20 -22.98
CA GLU A 84 15.12 -5.80 -23.38
C GLU A 84 15.28 -7.24 -22.88
N THR A 85 14.85 -7.52 -21.65
CA THR A 85 14.95 -8.86 -21.05
C THR A 85 13.79 -9.79 -21.45
N GLY A 86 12.70 -9.24 -21.97
CA GLY A 86 11.45 -9.95 -22.20
C GLY A 86 10.82 -10.48 -20.90
N LEU A 87 11.00 -9.73 -19.81
CA LEU A 87 10.34 -9.96 -18.53
C LEU A 87 9.02 -9.19 -18.47
N ALA A 88 8.08 -9.69 -17.66
CA ALA A 88 6.79 -9.05 -17.42
C ALA A 88 6.47 -8.98 -15.93
N ILE A 89 5.59 -8.06 -15.55
CA ILE A 89 5.03 -7.91 -14.22
C ILE A 89 3.54 -8.19 -14.30
N ARG A 90 3.03 -8.98 -13.37
CA ARG A 90 1.61 -9.30 -13.28
C ARG A 90 1.12 -9.11 -11.86
N VAL A 91 0.06 -8.31 -11.72
CA VAL A 91 -0.67 -8.16 -10.46
C VAL A 91 -1.81 -9.18 -10.43
N VAL A 92 -1.87 -9.97 -9.36
CA VAL A 92 -2.98 -10.90 -9.10
C VAL A 92 -3.66 -10.49 -7.80
N SER A 93 -4.87 -9.94 -7.92
CA SER A 93 -5.68 -9.51 -6.79
C SER A 93 -6.60 -10.63 -6.34
N TYR A 94 -6.53 -11.00 -5.07
CA TYR A 94 -7.31 -12.09 -4.48
C TYR A 94 -8.46 -11.52 -3.65
N GLU A 95 -9.70 -11.90 -3.97
CA GLU A 95 -10.87 -11.52 -3.18
C GLU A 95 -10.92 -12.33 -1.87
N VAL A 96 -10.25 -11.81 -0.84
CA VAL A 96 -9.98 -12.55 0.41
C VAL A 96 -11.25 -12.81 1.19
N ARG A 97 -11.99 -11.75 1.49
CA ARG A 97 -13.02 -11.80 2.53
C ARG A 97 -14.33 -12.42 2.05
N LYS A 98 -14.74 -12.11 0.82
CA LYS A 98 -16.01 -12.59 0.24
C LYS A 98 -15.90 -14.00 -0.34
N SER A 99 -14.79 -14.29 -1.01
CA SER A 99 -14.59 -15.58 -1.71
C SER A 99 -13.56 -16.50 -1.05
N GLY A 100 -12.95 -16.08 0.07
CA GLY A 100 -11.96 -16.88 0.78
C GLY A 100 -10.66 -17.09 -0.01
N MET A 101 -10.41 -16.28 -1.04
CA MET A 101 -9.24 -16.44 -1.91
C MET A 101 -8.00 -15.88 -1.24
N VAL A 102 -7.00 -16.72 -0.98
CA VAL A 102 -5.73 -16.31 -0.37
C VAL A 102 -4.60 -16.80 -1.27
N PRO A 103 -3.60 -15.96 -1.62
CA PRO A 103 -2.47 -16.38 -2.43
C PRO A 103 -1.66 -17.48 -1.72
N GLU A 104 -0.88 -18.21 -2.49
CA GLU A 104 0.11 -19.12 -1.92
C GLU A 104 1.20 -18.35 -1.13
N GLY A 105 1.82 -19.07 -0.19
CA GLY A 105 2.92 -18.53 0.61
C GLY A 105 4.19 -18.26 -0.21
N PRO A 106 5.21 -17.66 0.42
CA PRO A 106 6.46 -17.35 -0.24
C PRO A 106 7.20 -18.62 -0.69
N ARG A 107 8.18 -18.45 -1.59
CA ARG A 107 8.90 -19.53 -2.30
C ARG A 107 8.08 -20.29 -3.36
N GLY A 108 6.79 -19.97 -3.49
CA GLY A 108 6.03 -20.21 -4.71
C GLY A 108 6.35 -19.14 -5.76
N ARG A 109 5.32 -18.59 -6.40
CA ARG A 109 5.45 -17.52 -7.40
C ARG A 109 5.60 -16.11 -6.82
N TYR A 110 5.22 -15.91 -5.56
CA TYR A 110 5.15 -14.59 -4.92
C TYR A 110 6.30 -14.37 -3.94
N ALA A 111 6.84 -13.16 -3.99
CA ALA A 111 7.73 -12.61 -2.97
C ALA A 111 7.32 -11.18 -2.56
N LEU A 112 6.32 -10.59 -3.21
CA LEU A 112 5.78 -9.28 -2.86
C LEU A 112 4.26 -9.37 -2.74
N TYR A 113 3.78 -8.98 -1.56
CA TYR A 113 2.38 -8.99 -1.18
C TYR A 113 1.95 -7.57 -0.77
N LEU A 114 0.80 -7.13 -1.26
CA LEU A 114 0.21 -5.86 -0.90
C LEU A 114 -1.15 -6.10 -0.24
N GLY A 115 -1.44 -5.38 0.83
CA GLY A 115 -2.71 -5.47 1.55
C GLY A 115 -3.56 -4.22 1.33
N THR A 116 -4.81 -4.37 0.90
CA THR A 116 -5.70 -3.23 0.69
C THR A 116 -6.45 -2.83 1.97
N GLY A 117 -7.05 -1.64 1.94
CA GLY A 117 -8.12 -1.27 2.87
C GLY A 117 -9.43 -1.99 2.56
N GLY A 118 -10.38 -1.90 3.49
CA GLY A 118 -11.63 -2.63 3.43
C GLY A 118 -12.65 -2.09 4.45
N PRO A 119 -13.95 -2.24 4.18
CA PRO A 119 -15.02 -1.80 5.08
C PRO A 119 -15.25 -2.78 6.24
N GLY A 120 -16.01 -2.34 7.24
CA GLY A 120 -16.43 -3.15 8.38
C GLY A 120 -15.36 -3.29 9.46
N HIS A 121 -15.68 -4.12 10.44
CA HIS A 121 -14.88 -4.45 11.58
C HIS A 121 -13.66 -5.29 11.18
N LEU A 122 -12.54 -5.11 11.90
CA LEU A 122 -11.28 -5.81 11.64
C LEU A 122 -11.26 -7.27 12.16
N ASP A 123 -12.09 -7.57 13.15
CA ASP A 123 -12.49 -8.94 13.48
C ASP A 123 -13.68 -9.31 12.59
N PRO A 124 -13.57 -10.32 11.71
CA PRO A 124 -14.70 -10.74 10.90
C PRO A 124 -15.90 -11.20 11.75
N ARG A 125 -15.68 -11.67 12.99
CA ARG A 125 -16.78 -12.01 13.91
C ARG A 125 -17.55 -10.79 14.42
N GLY A 126 -16.97 -9.60 14.31
CA GLY A 126 -17.64 -8.33 14.61
C GLY A 126 -18.46 -7.78 13.44
N ASN A 127 -18.43 -8.45 12.28
CA ASN A 127 -19.23 -8.11 11.12
C ASN A 127 -20.53 -8.93 11.14
N ASP A 128 -21.49 -8.44 11.91
CA ASP A 128 -22.78 -9.05 12.22
C ASP A 128 -23.96 -8.47 11.41
N GLY A 129 -23.68 -7.64 10.40
CA GLY A 129 -24.68 -6.96 9.57
C GLY A 129 -25.43 -5.80 10.23
N SER A 130 -25.28 -5.57 11.54
CA SER A 130 -26.14 -4.63 12.28
C SER A 130 -25.41 -3.65 13.21
N SER A 131 -24.31 -4.06 13.82
CA SER A 131 -23.49 -3.21 14.68
C SER A 131 -22.92 -2.02 13.91
N PRO A 132 -22.77 -0.82 14.52
CA PRO A 132 -22.21 0.34 13.83
C PRO A 132 -20.85 0.08 13.17
N GLY A 133 -20.02 -0.74 13.83
CA GLY A 133 -18.70 -1.15 13.33
C GLY A 133 -18.73 -2.13 12.16
N SER A 134 -19.83 -2.87 11.96
CA SER A 134 -19.96 -3.83 10.86
C SER A 134 -20.22 -3.16 9.52
N GLN A 135 -20.69 -1.92 9.53
CA GLN A 135 -21.05 -1.17 8.32
C GLN A 135 -22.03 -1.93 7.41
N GLY A 136 -22.94 -2.70 8.01
CA GLY A 136 -23.93 -3.52 7.28
C GLY A 136 -23.36 -4.81 6.70
N ILE A 137 -22.12 -5.17 7.04
CA ILE A 137 -21.47 -6.39 6.57
C ILE A 137 -21.78 -7.52 7.54
N GLU A 138 -22.37 -8.59 7.03
CA GLU A 138 -22.38 -9.91 7.65
C GLU A 138 -21.29 -10.75 6.98
N GLU A 139 -20.33 -11.28 7.74
CA GLU A 139 -19.11 -11.91 7.22
C GLU A 139 -18.84 -13.29 7.80
N ASP A 140 -18.43 -14.22 6.93
CA ASP A 140 -17.87 -15.51 7.34
C ASP A 140 -16.39 -15.34 7.77
N PRO A 141 -16.01 -15.65 9.03
CA PRO A 141 -14.63 -15.54 9.49
C PRO A 141 -13.68 -16.62 8.96
N SER A 142 -14.12 -17.55 8.11
CA SER A 142 -13.33 -18.70 7.65
C SER A 142 -12.05 -18.34 6.88
N TRP A 143 -11.95 -17.13 6.32
CA TRP A 143 -10.75 -16.65 5.63
C TRP A 143 -9.61 -16.28 6.60
N GLU A 144 -9.91 -15.85 7.83
CA GLU A 144 -8.93 -15.27 8.78
C GLU A 144 -7.79 -16.24 9.10
N PRO A 145 -8.05 -17.52 9.48
CA PRO A 145 -6.96 -18.46 9.76
C PRO A 145 -6.04 -18.71 8.56
N ARG A 146 -6.54 -18.58 7.32
CA ARG A 146 -5.73 -18.76 6.11
C ARG A 146 -4.82 -17.56 5.87
N VAL A 147 -5.33 -16.35 6.08
CA VAL A 147 -4.54 -15.12 6.00
C VAL A 147 -3.48 -15.07 7.11
N PHE A 148 -3.81 -15.48 8.33
CA PHE A 148 -2.83 -15.52 9.42
C PHE A 148 -1.69 -16.50 9.12
N ARG A 149 -1.99 -17.68 8.58
CA ARG A 149 -0.94 -18.60 8.10
C ARG A 149 -0.09 -18.02 6.97
N LEU A 150 -0.68 -17.22 6.09
CA LEU A 150 0.07 -16.50 5.06
C LEU A 150 1.01 -15.46 5.70
N PHE A 151 0.53 -14.70 6.69
CA PHE A 151 1.36 -13.73 7.42
C PHE A 151 2.50 -14.41 8.17
N ASP A 152 2.25 -15.56 8.82
CA ASP A 152 3.31 -16.36 9.45
C ASP A 152 4.37 -16.78 8.42
N ALA A 153 3.93 -17.28 7.26
CA ALA A 153 4.83 -17.73 6.21
C ALA A 153 5.65 -16.59 5.61
N ILE A 154 5.02 -15.43 5.34
CA ILE A 154 5.72 -14.23 4.88
C ILE A 154 6.70 -13.76 5.95
N HIS A 155 6.29 -13.66 7.22
CA HIS A 155 7.14 -13.22 8.30
C HIS A 155 8.36 -14.12 8.49
N ALA A 156 8.21 -15.44 8.34
CA ALA A 156 9.32 -16.40 8.43
C ALA A 156 10.27 -16.36 7.22
N ASP A 157 9.82 -15.87 6.05
CA ASP A 157 10.65 -15.82 4.85
C ASP A 157 11.36 -14.47 4.71
N GLY A 158 12.69 -14.46 4.88
CA GLY A 158 13.50 -13.24 4.82
C GLY A 158 13.60 -12.58 3.43
N GLN A 159 12.99 -13.13 2.38
CA GLN A 159 12.99 -12.57 1.03
C GLN A 159 11.60 -12.05 0.61
N ALA A 160 10.53 -12.50 1.26
CA ALA A 160 9.18 -12.04 0.98
C ALA A 160 8.87 -10.71 1.66
N ALA A 161 8.09 -9.82 1.06
CA ALA A 161 7.65 -8.57 1.66
C ALA A 161 6.12 -8.45 1.67
N LEU A 162 5.57 -7.87 2.74
CA LEU A 162 4.17 -7.50 2.88
C LEU A 162 4.06 -6.02 3.22
N LEU A 163 3.44 -5.24 2.32
CA LEU A 163 3.12 -3.83 2.52
C LEU A 163 1.60 -3.69 2.66
N SER A 164 1.13 -3.31 3.84
CA SER A 164 -0.31 -3.29 4.15
C SER A 164 -0.86 -1.88 4.38
N VAL A 165 -2.11 -1.68 3.97
CA VAL A 165 -2.84 -0.41 4.08
C VAL A 165 -4.13 -0.63 4.86
N CYS A 166 -4.46 0.32 5.74
CA CYS A 166 -5.73 0.49 6.43
C CYS A 166 -6.27 -0.82 7.06
N HIS A 167 -7.20 -1.50 6.40
CA HIS A 167 -7.82 -2.72 6.92
C HIS A 167 -6.82 -3.86 7.05
N THR A 168 -5.96 -4.10 6.04
CA THR A 168 -4.94 -5.16 6.16
C THR A 168 -3.94 -4.85 7.27
N PHE A 169 -3.59 -3.57 7.48
CA PHE A 169 -2.78 -3.15 8.63
C PHE A 169 -3.47 -3.51 9.97
N GLY A 170 -4.78 -3.30 10.07
CA GLY A 170 -5.55 -3.70 11.26
C GLY A 170 -5.65 -5.21 11.46
N VAL A 171 -5.77 -5.98 10.39
CA VAL A 171 -5.72 -7.45 10.44
C VAL A 171 -4.33 -7.93 10.89
N MET A 172 -3.26 -7.29 10.42
CA MET A 172 -1.89 -7.57 10.91
C MET A 172 -1.72 -7.24 12.39
N CYS A 173 -2.28 -6.11 12.87
CA CYS A 173 -2.24 -5.78 14.29
C CYS A 173 -2.94 -6.83 15.17
N ARG A 174 -4.03 -7.41 14.66
CA ARG A 174 -4.75 -8.52 15.32
C ARG A 174 -3.95 -9.80 15.29
N TRP A 175 -3.41 -10.18 14.13
CA TRP A 175 -2.57 -11.36 13.95
C TRP A 175 -1.41 -11.37 14.94
N ALA A 176 -0.71 -10.24 15.09
CA ALA A 176 0.43 -10.12 16.00
C ALA A 176 0.04 -9.82 17.47
N GLY A 177 -1.24 -9.57 17.74
CA GLY A 177 -1.72 -9.22 19.09
C GLY A 177 -1.21 -7.87 19.62
N VAL A 178 -0.75 -6.95 18.76
CA VAL A 178 -0.08 -5.70 19.19
C VAL A 178 -1.03 -4.54 19.45
N ALA A 179 -2.20 -4.53 18.82
CA ALA A 179 -3.19 -3.49 19.01
C ALA A 179 -4.62 -4.02 18.90
N ARG A 180 -5.55 -3.36 19.59
CA ARG A 180 -6.98 -3.69 19.54
C ARG A 180 -7.75 -2.61 18.76
N PRO A 181 -8.72 -3.01 17.93
CA PRO A 181 -9.60 -2.04 17.28
C PRO A 181 -10.55 -1.41 18.30
N VAL A 182 -10.69 -0.10 18.24
CA VAL A 182 -11.65 0.68 19.03
C VAL A 182 -12.42 1.59 18.10
N LEU A 183 -13.74 1.48 18.12
CA LEU A 183 -14.61 2.34 17.32
C LEU A 183 -14.37 3.79 17.71
N ARG A 184 -14.12 4.66 16.73
CA ARG A 184 -13.86 6.07 17.01
C ARG A 184 -15.12 6.75 17.58
N PRO A 185 -15.04 7.34 18.77
CA PRO A 185 -16.22 7.88 19.43
C PRO A 185 -16.60 9.27 18.84
N PRO A 186 -17.87 9.71 18.94
CA PRO A 186 -18.31 11.00 18.44
C PRO A 186 -17.52 12.19 18.99
N GLU A 187 -17.07 12.11 20.25
CA GLU A 187 -16.28 13.14 20.93
C GLU A 187 -14.91 13.35 20.27
N LYS A 188 -14.43 12.35 19.51
CA LYS A 188 -13.20 12.41 18.71
C LYS A 188 -13.47 12.75 17.24
N GLY A 189 -14.68 13.24 16.93
CA GLY A 189 -15.14 13.52 15.57
C GLY A 189 -15.67 12.30 14.82
N GLY A 190 -15.81 11.14 15.48
CA GLY A 190 -16.22 9.89 14.83
C GLY A 190 -15.20 9.39 13.81
N LYS A 191 -15.68 8.89 12.67
CA LYS A 191 -14.86 8.37 11.56
C LYS A 191 -13.79 9.39 11.15
N SER A 192 -12.53 8.97 11.11
CA SER A 192 -11.44 9.80 10.59
C SER A 192 -11.54 9.85 9.08
N ALA A 193 -11.59 11.05 8.50
CA ALA A 193 -11.73 11.25 7.06
C ALA A 193 -10.96 12.50 6.59
N GLY A 194 -10.44 12.45 5.37
CA GLY A 194 -9.73 13.57 4.75
C GLY A 194 -8.26 13.64 5.15
N ILE A 195 -7.67 14.83 5.07
CA ILE A 195 -6.25 15.01 5.38
C ILE A 195 -6.06 15.18 6.89
N GLN A 196 -5.28 14.29 7.47
CA GLN A 196 -4.98 14.23 8.90
C GLN A 196 -3.46 14.34 9.14
N GLU A 197 -3.08 14.35 10.41
CA GLU A 197 -1.68 14.30 10.83
C GLU A 197 -1.36 13.03 11.61
N ASN A 198 -0.21 12.45 11.28
CA ASN A 198 0.47 11.45 12.09
C ASN A 198 1.79 12.02 12.63
N VAL A 199 2.30 11.42 13.69
CA VAL A 199 3.56 11.78 14.32
C VAL A 199 4.44 10.54 14.37
N LEU A 200 5.67 10.64 13.83
CA LEU A 200 6.69 9.61 13.98
C LEU A 200 7.06 9.44 15.45
N THR A 201 7.18 8.19 15.90
CA THR A 201 7.80 7.84 17.18
C THR A 201 9.30 8.16 17.15
N GLU A 202 9.96 8.11 18.30
CA GLU A 202 11.41 8.29 18.33
C GLU A 202 12.13 7.12 17.62
N GLU A 203 11.60 5.92 17.77
CA GLU A 203 12.01 4.72 17.03
C GLU A 203 11.85 4.92 15.52
N GLY A 204 10.71 5.45 15.08
CA GLY A 204 10.44 5.79 13.69
C GLY A 204 11.43 6.82 13.15
N ARG A 205 11.78 7.85 13.92
CA ARG A 205 12.77 8.86 13.52
C ARG A 205 14.19 8.30 13.39
N ARG A 206 14.53 7.28 14.19
CA ARG A 206 15.84 6.60 14.13
C ARG A 206 15.90 5.46 13.12
N HIS A 207 14.74 5.05 12.61
CA HIS A 207 14.64 3.97 11.64
C HIS A 207 15.48 4.26 10.39
N PRO A 208 16.30 3.33 9.87
CA PRO A 208 17.21 3.57 8.74
C PRO A 208 16.54 4.14 7.47
N TRP A 209 15.32 3.68 7.16
CA TRP A 209 14.46 4.24 6.12
C TRP A 209 13.80 5.57 6.54
N PHE A 210 12.95 5.56 7.58
CA PHE A 210 12.16 6.75 7.96
C PHE A 210 12.97 7.91 8.56
N ARG A 211 14.24 7.75 8.91
CA ARG A 211 15.12 8.88 9.25
C ARG A 211 15.30 9.86 8.08
N GLN A 212 15.22 9.35 6.85
CA GLN A 212 15.30 10.16 5.63
C GLN A 212 14.03 11.02 5.50
N LEU A 213 12.86 10.41 5.71
CA LEU A 213 11.59 11.12 5.84
C LEU A 213 11.67 12.18 6.94
N ALA A 214 12.12 11.81 8.15
CA ALA A 214 12.26 12.75 9.25
C ALA A 214 13.17 13.95 8.88
N ALA A 215 14.26 13.74 8.13
CA ALA A 215 15.12 14.83 7.69
C ALA A 215 14.45 15.78 6.67
N GLU A 216 13.47 15.31 5.91
CA GLU A 216 12.72 16.13 4.94
C GLU A 216 11.51 16.87 5.58
N LEU A 217 11.11 16.52 6.81
CA LEU A 217 9.96 17.13 7.50
C LEU A 217 10.35 18.43 8.23
N PRO A 218 9.50 19.48 8.20
CA PRO A 218 9.79 20.76 8.85
C PRO A 218 10.12 20.66 10.35
N ASP A 219 9.42 19.78 11.08
CA ASP A 219 9.62 19.56 12.52
C ASP A 219 10.29 18.22 12.85
N GLY A 220 10.73 17.50 11.81
CA GLY A 220 11.39 16.22 11.94
C GLY A 220 10.51 15.04 12.34
N ARG A 221 9.17 15.17 12.37
CA ARG A 221 8.29 14.10 12.85
C ARG A 221 6.85 14.09 12.32
N ARG A 222 6.26 15.23 11.94
CA ARG A 222 4.84 15.31 11.58
C ARG A 222 4.62 15.00 10.10
N LEU A 223 3.74 14.04 9.87
CA LEU A 223 3.35 13.58 8.54
C LEU A 223 1.94 14.07 8.21
N ARG A 224 1.73 14.47 6.96
CA ARG A 224 0.38 14.67 6.42
C ARG A 224 -0.06 13.37 5.75
N VAL A 225 -1.28 12.93 6.06
CA VAL A 225 -1.81 11.66 5.55
C VAL A 225 -3.24 11.82 5.05
N VAL A 226 -3.61 11.03 4.04
CA VAL A 226 -5.02 10.83 3.68
C VAL A 226 -5.57 9.70 4.55
N ASP A 227 -6.58 9.99 5.37
CA ASP A 227 -7.18 9.03 6.28
C ASP A 227 -8.65 8.80 5.94
N HIS A 228 -9.12 7.57 6.15
CA HIS A 228 -10.50 7.18 5.94
C HIS A 228 -10.83 5.91 6.73
N ARG A 229 -10.80 6.00 8.07
CA ARG A 229 -10.93 4.86 8.98
C ARG A 229 -11.99 5.06 10.06
N LEU A 230 -12.63 3.95 10.41
CA LEU A 230 -13.66 3.90 11.45
C LEU A 230 -13.08 3.52 12.83
N PHE A 231 -11.92 2.84 12.86
CA PHE A 231 -11.31 2.32 14.07
C PHE A 231 -9.95 2.98 14.36
N ASP A 232 -9.72 3.23 15.64
CA ASP A 232 -8.37 3.40 16.17
C ASP A 232 -7.79 2.05 16.55
N LEU A 233 -6.49 1.88 16.30
CA LEU A 233 -5.76 0.73 16.80
C LEU A 233 -4.97 1.15 18.03
N LEU A 234 -5.52 0.83 19.20
CA LEU A 234 -4.86 1.16 20.46
C LEU A 234 -3.89 0.04 20.82
N PRO A 235 -2.60 0.36 21.05
CA PRO A 235 -1.62 -0.62 21.51
C PRO A 235 -2.13 -1.40 22.73
N ARG A 236 -1.83 -2.70 22.78
CA ARG A 236 -2.09 -3.50 23.98
C ARG A 236 -1.05 -3.17 25.06
N PRO A 237 -1.40 -3.32 26.35
CA PRO A 237 -0.47 -3.07 27.45
C PRO A 237 0.61 -4.16 27.58
N ASP A 238 0.45 -5.29 26.88
CA ASP A 238 1.40 -6.39 26.90
C ASP A 238 2.74 -6.00 26.26
N PRO A 239 3.86 -6.64 26.64
CA PRO A 239 5.12 -6.45 25.95
C PRO A 239 4.97 -6.67 24.44
N LEU A 240 5.52 -5.75 23.66
CA LEU A 240 5.51 -5.85 22.21
C LEU A 240 6.33 -7.08 21.77
N PRO A 241 5.89 -7.83 20.75
CA PRO A 241 6.65 -8.96 20.21
C PRO A 241 8.06 -8.54 19.77
N GLU A 242 9.00 -9.47 19.85
CA GLU A 242 10.34 -9.25 19.32
C GLU A 242 10.27 -8.91 17.82
N GLY A 243 11.06 -7.91 17.40
CA GLY A 243 11.06 -7.42 16.01
C GLY A 243 9.96 -6.42 15.67
N PHE A 244 8.95 -6.24 16.54
CA PHE A 244 7.95 -5.19 16.34
C PHE A 244 8.52 -3.80 16.64
N LEU A 245 8.25 -2.85 15.76
CA LEU A 245 8.62 -1.45 15.91
C LEU A 245 7.43 -0.53 15.60
N PRO A 246 6.93 0.23 16.60
CA PRO A 246 5.94 1.26 16.34
C PRO A 246 6.63 2.43 15.63
N ILE A 247 6.20 2.75 14.40
CA ILE A 247 6.81 3.81 13.60
C ILE A 247 6.10 5.15 13.79
N GLY A 248 4.78 5.13 13.99
CA GLY A 248 3.99 6.35 14.06
C GLY A 248 2.63 6.16 14.71
N HIS A 249 2.15 7.25 15.29
CA HIS A 249 0.82 7.36 15.88
C HIS A 249 0.05 8.51 15.23
N GLU A 250 -1.26 8.52 15.38
CA GLU A 250 -2.08 9.68 15.00
C GLU A 250 -1.69 10.92 15.83
N ALA A 251 -1.95 12.12 15.32
CA ALA A 251 -1.98 13.33 16.13
C ALA A 251 -3.39 13.57 16.70
N ARG A 252 -3.48 14.17 17.89
CA ARG A 252 -4.75 14.67 18.45
C ARG A 252 -5.11 16.01 17.80
N GLY A 253 -5.59 15.94 16.56
CA GLY A 253 -5.85 17.11 15.71
C GLY A 253 -4.57 17.68 15.08
N VAL A 254 -4.76 18.55 14.09
CA VAL A 254 -3.66 19.22 13.35
C VAL A 254 -2.82 20.07 14.30
N GLY A 255 -1.51 19.86 14.31
CA GLY A 255 -0.56 20.50 15.23
C GLY A 255 -0.64 20.01 16.68
N GLY A 256 -1.60 19.14 17.01
CA GLY A 256 -1.82 18.63 18.37
C GLY A 256 -0.75 17.62 18.82
N PRO A 257 -0.77 17.21 20.10
CA PRO A 257 0.16 16.20 20.61
C PRO A 257 -0.06 14.84 19.96
N MET A 258 0.92 13.95 20.08
CA MET A 258 0.78 12.56 19.65
C MET A 258 -0.37 11.88 20.41
N GLY A 259 -1.23 11.19 19.67
CA GLY A 259 -2.33 10.38 20.16
C GLY A 259 -1.93 8.95 20.47
N GLU A 260 -2.91 8.15 20.87
CA GLU A 260 -2.68 6.75 21.26
C GLU A 260 -2.82 5.80 20.07
N GLY A 261 -3.62 6.16 19.06
CA GLY A 261 -3.85 5.31 17.90
C GLY A 261 -2.56 5.05 17.12
N LEU A 262 -2.14 3.80 17.05
CA LEU A 262 -1.05 3.33 16.20
C LEU A 262 -1.46 3.48 14.73
N THR A 263 -0.59 4.10 13.94
CA THR A 263 -0.85 4.36 12.52
C THR A 263 0.18 3.78 11.59
N MET A 264 1.37 3.40 12.09
CA MET A 264 2.44 2.82 11.27
C MET A 264 3.26 1.82 12.10
N MET A 265 3.60 0.67 11.51
CA MET A 265 4.41 -0.36 12.19
C MET A 265 5.28 -1.17 11.24
N GLU A 266 6.40 -1.65 11.76
CA GLU A 266 7.25 -2.68 11.16
C GLU A 266 7.28 -3.93 12.06
N PHE A 267 7.24 -5.13 11.46
CA PHE A 267 7.51 -6.41 12.14
C PHE A 267 8.82 -7.05 11.73
N ALA A 268 9.29 -6.75 10.51
CA ALA A 268 10.53 -7.30 10.01
C ALA A 268 11.14 -6.34 8.99
N ARG A 269 12.47 -6.32 8.97
CA ARG A 269 13.27 -5.57 8.01
C ARG A 269 13.90 -6.49 6.97
N ASP A 270 14.31 -5.92 5.85
CA ASP A 270 15.09 -6.62 4.86
C ASP A 270 16.49 -7.00 5.36
N ARG A 271 17.19 -7.88 4.63
CA ARG A 271 18.54 -8.33 4.99
C ARG A 271 19.58 -7.21 5.04
N GLY A 272 19.41 -6.16 4.22
CA GLY A 272 20.27 -4.97 4.26
C GLY A 272 20.08 -4.14 5.52
N GLY A 273 19.04 -4.41 6.32
CA GLY A 273 18.76 -3.69 7.55
C GLY A 273 18.27 -2.27 7.31
N VAL A 274 17.79 -1.94 6.11
CA VAL A 274 17.32 -0.60 5.74
C VAL A 274 15.82 -0.58 5.49
N MET A 275 15.32 -1.44 4.62
CA MET A 275 13.95 -1.34 4.10
C MET A 275 12.96 -2.16 4.94
N PRO A 276 11.83 -1.57 5.38
CA PRO A 276 10.75 -2.31 6.05
C PRO A 276 10.15 -3.39 5.15
N ARG A 277 10.17 -4.65 5.61
CA ARG A 277 9.72 -5.82 4.82
C ARG A 277 8.32 -6.26 5.14
N VAL A 278 7.99 -6.39 6.42
CA VAL A 278 6.63 -6.67 6.89
C VAL A 278 6.17 -5.42 7.59
N PHE A 279 5.40 -4.61 6.87
CA PHE A 279 5.12 -3.24 7.25
C PHE A 279 3.69 -2.85 6.90
N GLY A 280 3.14 -1.94 7.70
CA GLY A 280 1.79 -1.48 7.47
C GLY A 280 1.54 -0.08 7.96
N VAL A 281 0.55 0.54 7.33
CA VAL A 281 0.02 1.85 7.70
C VAL A 281 -1.50 1.84 7.77
N ASN A 282 -2.06 2.65 8.66
CA ASN A 282 -3.50 2.80 8.84
C ASN A 282 -4.11 3.80 7.86
N HIS A 283 -3.32 4.79 7.42
CA HIS A 283 -3.71 5.78 6.42
C HIS A 283 -3.60 5.23 4.98
N HIS A 284 -3.96 6.04 3.99
CA HIS A 284 -4.03 5.68 2.57
C HIS A 284 -2.95 6.36 1.72
N PRO A 285 -1.68 5.96 1.81
CA PRO A 285 -0.60 6.53 1.02
C PRO A 285 -0.72 6.23 -0.49
N GLU A 286 -1.58 5.31 -0.90
CA GLU A 286 -1.88 5.03 -2.30
C GLU A 286 -2.80 6.09 -2.93
N ILE A 287 -3.57 6.83 -2.12
CA ILE A 287 -4.60 7.79 -2.54
C ILE A 287 -4.07 9.23 -2.44
N VAL A 288 -3.03 9.56 -3.21
CA VAL A 288 -2.38 10.89 -3.10
C VAL A 288 -2.71 11.80 -4.28
N ASP A 289 -2.89 11.20 -5.46
CA ASP A 289 -3.15 11.96 -6.67
C ASP A 289 -4.64 12.23 -6.83
N ARG A 290 -5.10 13.36 -6.28
CA ARG A 290 -6.50 13.80 -6.35
C ARG A 290 -7.07 13.81 -7.77
N ALA A 291 -6.32 14.31 -8.75
CA ALA A 291 -6.78 14.34 -10.14
C ALA A 291 -7.03 12.91 -10.66
N ARG A 292 -6.12 11.98 -10.36
CA ARG A 292 -6.31 10.56 -10.67
C ARG A 292 -7.50 9.96 -9.92
N GLN A 293 -7.69 10.27 -8.64
CA GLN A 293 -8.82 9.75 -7.87
C GLN A 293 -10.16 10.23 -8.43
N MET A 294 -10.27 11.49 -8.80
CA MET A 294 -11.46 12.04 -9.46
C MET A 294 -11.73 11.36 -10.81
N MET A 295 -10.69 11.05 -11.59
CA MET A 295 -10.85 10.29 -12.84
C MET A 295 -11.27 8.84 -12.60
N LEU A 296 -10.68 8.15 -11.61
CA LEU A 296 -11.06 6.78 -11.25
C LEU A 296 -12.50 6.71 -10.74
N LEU A 297 -12.91 7.68 -9.91
CA LEU A 297 -14.29 7.84 -9.46
C LEU A 297 -15.25 7.95 -10.64
N GLU A 298 -14.93 8.82 -11.61
CA GLU A 298 -15.75 9.02 -12.79
C GLU A 298 -15.83 7.76 -13.66
N GLN A 299 -14.71 7.10 -13.92
CA GLN A 299 -14.68 5.83 -14.67
C GLN A 299 -15.51 4.72 -13.99
N LYS A 300 -15.51 4.66 -12.65
CA LYS A 300 -16.34 3.70 -11.90
C LYS A 300 -17.82 4.06 -12.02
N ARG A 301 -18.15 5.35 -11.95
CA ARG A 301 -19.52 5.85 -12.12
C ARG A 301 -20.04 5.55 -13.54
N GLU A 302 -19.24 5.80 -14.56
CA GLU A 302 -19.55 5.48 -15.96
C GLU A 302 -19.76 3.98 -16.19
N ARG A 303 -18.98 3.13 -15.50
CA ARG A 303 -19.13 1.67 -15.53
C ARG A 303 -20.28 1.14 -14.66
N GLY A 304 -21.00 2.00 -13.94
CA GLY A 304 -22.08 1.61 -13.04
C GLY A 304 -21.62 0.84 -11.79
N GLU A 305 -20.33 0.86 -11.47
CA GLU A 305 -19.76 0.18 -10.28
C GLU A 305 -20.12 0.92 -8.97
N VAL A 306 -20.45 2.22 -9.06
CA VAL A 306 -20.79 3.08 -7.92
C VAL A 306 -22.04 3.91 -8.22
N THR A 307 -22.83 4.19 -7.18
CA THR A 307 -23.96 5.13 -7.26
C THR A 307 -23.46 6.57 -7.38
N ARG A 308 -24.32 7.46 -7.89
CA ARG A 308 -24.03 8.90 -7.96
C ARG A 308 -23.78 9.49 -6.56
N GLU A 309 -24.60 9.13 -5.56
CA GLU A 309 -24.44 9.64 -4.20
C GLU A 309 -23.07 9.27 -3.61
N TRP A 310 -22.68 8.00 -3.76
CA TRP A 310 -21.35 7.51 -3.33
C TRP A 310 -20.21 8.27 -4.02
N SER A 311 -20.32 8.49 -5.34
CA SER A 311 -19.31 9.24 -6.10
C SER A 311 -19.21 10.70 -5.64
N GLU A 312 -20.34 11.36 -5.38
CA GLU A 312 -20.40 12.75 -4.92
C GLU A 312 -19.86 12.91 -3.49
N GLU A 313 -20.15 11.96 -2.57
CA GLU A 313 -19.57 11.95 -1.21
C GLU A 313 -18.03 11.87 -1.27
N ARG A 314 -17.49 10.95 -2.07
CA ARG A 314 -16.04 10.79 -2.23
C ARG A 314 -15.38 11.99 -2.88
N ALA A 315 -15.99 12.54 -3.94
CA ALA A 315 -15.52 13.76 -4.58
C ALA A 315 -15.49 14.96 -3.61
N ARG A 316 -16.47 15.04 -2.71
CA ARG A 316 -16.56 16.09 -1.69
C ARG A 316 -15.43 15.99 -0.67
N ILE A 317 -15.21 14.81 -0.09
CA ILE A 317 -14.10 14.56 0.85
C ILE A 317 -12.75 14.94 0.24
N MET A 318 -12.55 14.61 -1.04
CA MET A 318 -11.34 14.95 -1.79
C MET A 318 -11.21 16.43 -2.16
N SER A 319 -12.30 17.22 -2.10
CA SER A 319 -12.33 18.62 -2.54
C SER A 319 -12.45 19.66 -1.43
N GLU A 320 -13.06 19.33 -0.30
CA GLU A 320 -13.22 20.24 0.86
C GLU A 320 -11.92 20.46 1.65
N THR A 321 -10.97 19.54 1.55
CA THR A 321 -9.66 19.64 2.19
C THR A 321 -8.61 20.20 1.23
N GLN A 322 -8.82 21.42 0.70
CA GLN A 322 -7.87 22.06 -0.22
C GLN A 322 -6.53 22.34 0.49
N PRO A 323 -5.45 21.64 0.12
CA PRO A 323 -4.13 21.94 0.62
C PRO A 323 -3.56 23.09 -0.22
N ASP A 324 -2.74 23.94 0.39
CA ASP A 324 -1.80 24.76 -0.38
C ASP A 324 -0.72 23.83 -1.04
N ASP A 325 0.04 24.37 -2.01
CA ASP A 325 1.08 23.61 -2.72
C ASP A 325 2.12 22.95 -1.77
N SER A 326 2.33 23.52 -0.58
CA SER A 326 3.26 22.99 0.41
C SER A 326 2.70 21.75 1.14
N GLN A 327 1.39 21.72 1.37
CA GLN A 327 0.71 20.58 1.96
C GLN A 327 0.59 19.40 0.98
N ASP A 328 0.40 19.67 -0.32
CA ASP A 328 0.45 18.64 -1.38
C ASP A 328 1.81 17.95 -1.41
N ARG A 329 2.90 18.71 -1.26
CA ARG A 329 4.26 18.15 -1.19
C ARG A 329 4.44 17.19 0.00
N LEU A 330 3.93 17.54 1.18
CA LEU A 330 4.08 16.71 2.39
C LEU A 330 3.26 15.40 2.31
N LEU A 331 2.11 15.42 1.64
CA LEU A 331 1.33 14.22 1.34
C LEU A 331 2.09 13.29 0.39
N HIS A 332 2.65 13.84 -0.69
CA HIS A 332 3.50 13.10 -1.62
C HIS A 332 4.71 12.49 -0.92
N LEU A 333 5.40 13.28 -0.09
CA LEU A 333 6.54 12.80 0.69
C LEU A 333 6.14 11.63 1.60
N THR A 334 5.03 11.74 2.31
CA THR A 334 4.57 10.65 3.19
C THR A 334 4.27 9.39 2.40
N SER A 335 3.58 9.51 1.26
CA SER A 335 3.30 8.38 0.37
C SER A 335 4.56 7.66 -0.14
N ASP A 336 5.56 8.44 -0.53
CA ASP A 336 6.83 7.92 -1.02
C ASP A 336 7.51 7.04 0.02
N TYR A 337 7.60 7.51 1.26
CA TYR A 337 8.26 6.75 2.32
C TYR A 337 7.41 5.64 2.93
N THR A 338 6.08 5.77 2.93
CA THR A 338 5.20 4.78 3.60
C THR A 338 4.54 3.78 2.66
N LEU A 339 4.81 3.83 1.35
CA LEU A 339 4.34 2.81 0.41
C LEU A 339 5.18 2.75 -0.86
N LEU A 340 5.30 3.86 -1.59
CA LEU A 340 5.77 3.82 -2.99
C LEU A 340 7.27 3.50 -3.12
N GLY A 341 8.09 3.95 -2.19
CA GLY A 341 9.51 3.62 -2.09
C GLY A 341 9.73 2.14 -1.73
N PRO A 342 9.19 1.65 -0.60
CA PRO A 342 9.24 0.22 -0.27
C PRO A 342 8.69 -0.69 -1.38
N LEU A 343 7.58 -0.29 -2.02
CA LEU A 343 7.01 -1.03 -3.15
C LEU A 343 8.01 -1.16 -4.30
N ARG A 344 8.62 -0.06 -4.72
CA ARG A 344 9.63 -0.06 -5.80
C ARG A 344 10.83 -0.89 -5.44
N PHE A 345 11.36 -0.72 -4.23
CA PHE A 345 12.50 -1.47 -3.76
C PHE A 345 12.30 -2.98 -3.91
N TYR A 346 11.19 -3.51 -3.38
CA TYR A 346 10.94 -4.96 -3.49
C TYR A 346 10.59 -5.40 -4.90
N LEU A 347 9.84 -4.61 -5.68
CA LEU A 347 9.54 -4.96 -7.06
C LEU A 347 10.82 -5.02 -7.92
N TYR A 348 11.70 -4.05 -7.76
CA TYR A 348 12.94 -3.93 -8.53
C TYR A 348 13.90 -5.06 -8.18
N ARG A 349 14.03 -5.37 -6.89
CA ARG A 349 14.74 -6.56 -6.40
C ARG A 349 14.22 -7.83 -7.06
N GLN A 350 12.90 -8.03 -7.10
CA GLN A 350 12.31 -9.23 -7.70
C GLN A 350 12.56 -9.33 -9.21
N VAL A 351 12.53 -8.20 -9.94
CA VAL A 351 12.88 -8.18 -11.36
C VAL A 351 14.36 -8.52 -11.55
N ARG A 352 15.26 -7.91 -10.76
CA ARG A 352 16.70 -8.17 -10.81
C ARG A 352 17.04 -9.62 -10.49
N GLU A 353 16.48 -10.17 -9.41
CA GLU A 353 16.66 -11.56 -9.00
C GLU A 353 16.13 -12.53 -10.06
N ARG A 354 14.99 -12.21 -10.68
CA ARG A 354 14.45 -13.03 -11.77
C ARG A 354 15.33 -12.98 -13.03
N ALA A 355 15.81 -11.79 -13.41
CA ALA A 355 16.74 -11.64 -14.52
C ALA A 355 18.02 -12.47 -14.28
N ALA A 356 18.61 -12.34 -13.09
CA ALA A 356 19.80 -13.10 -12.70
C ALA A 356 19.57 -14.62 -12.73
N ALA A 357 18.43 -15.10 -12.22
CA ALA A 357 18.06 -16.52 -12.25
C ALA A 357 17.92 -17.09 -13.67
N LEU A 358 17.60 -16.23 -14.65
CA LEU A 358 17.50 -16.58 -16.07
C LEU A 358 18.78 -16.29 -16.87
N GLY A 359 19.85 -15.82 -16.22
CA GLY A 359 21.09 -15.43 -16.91
C GLY A 359 20.96 -14.17 -17.77
N LEU A 360 19.96 -13.32 -17.49
CA LEU A 360 19.71 -12.06 -18.17
C LEU A 360 20.40 -10.91 -17.41
N ARG A 361 20.93 -9.93 -18.14
CA ARG A 361 21.47 -8.70 -17.56
C ARG A 361 20.33 -7.69 -17.35
N PHE A 362 20.26 -7.10 -16.17
CA PHE A 362 19.30 -6.05 -15.83
C PHE A 362 20.01 -5.01 -14.97
N GLU A 363 20.12 -3.77 -15.45
CA GLU A 363 21.07 -2.77 -14.92
C GLU A 363 20.52 -1.90 -13.77
N MET A 364 19.32 -2.18 -13.27
CA MET A 364 18.75 -1.39 -12.19
C MET A 364 18.94 -2.06 -10.84
N ASP A 365 19.38 -1.27 -9.87
CA ASP A 365 19.66 -1.67 -8.50
C ASP A 365 18.64 -1.03 -7.53
N GLU A 366 17.97 -1.86 -6.74
CA GLU A 366 17.05 -1.40 -5.70
C GLU A 366 17.75 -0.58 -4.59
N ASP A 367 19.06 -0.77 -4.37
CA ASP A 367 19.79 -0.12 -3.28
C ASP A 367 19.81 1.41 -3.44
N ARG A 368 19.65 1.90 -4.67
CA ARG A 368 19.50 3.33 -4.97
C ARG A 368 18.26 3.93 -4.33
N ILE A 369 17.16 3.17 -4.27
CA ILE A 369 15.96 3.57 -3.53
C ILE A 369 16.29 3.69 -2.04
N ALA A 370 17.05 2.75 -1.47
CA ALA A 370 17.41 2.73 -0.06
C ALA A 370 18.38 3.88 0.32
N GLU A 371 19.23 4.32 -0.61
CA GLU A 371 20.18 5.42 -0.45
C GLU A 371 19.57 6.82 -0.64
N GLY A 372 18.32 6.91 -1.08
CA GLY A 372 17.61 8.18 -1.31
C GLY A 372 17.81 8.76 -2.72
N ASP A 373 18.56 8.06 -3.57
CA ASP A 373 18.63 8.29 -5.01
C ASP A 373 17.30 7.85 -5.64
N GLY A 374 16.33 8.76 -5.70
CA GLY A 374 15.06 8.45 -6.37
C GLY A 374 15.28 7.98 -7.83
N PRO A 375 14.29 7.30 -8.43
CA PRO A 375 14.45 6.53 -9.68
C PRO A 375 14.93 7.33 -10.90
N ALA A 376 14.90 8.67 -10.85
CA ALA A 376 15.45 9.54 -11.88
C ALA A 376 17.00 9.48 -11.96
N ALA A 377 17.69 9.37 -10.82
CA ALA A 377 19.15 9.19 -10.81
C ALA A 377 19.55 7.79 -11.33
N ALA A 378 18.64 6.81 -11.14
CA ALA A 378 18.48 5.50 -11.78
C ALA A 378 19.23 5.25 -13.11
N LEU A 379 18.97 6.14 -14.05
CA LEU A 379 19.13 5.92 -15.48
C LEU A 379 20.08 6.91 -16.16
N GLU A 380 20.66 7.86 -15.40
CA GLU A 380 21.63 8.83 -15.95
C GLU A 380 23.05 8.25 -16.08
N THR A 381 23.29 7.03 -15.59
CA THR A 381 24.60 6.36 -15.65
C THR A 381 24.73 5.30 -16.74
N SER A 382 23.71 5.04 -17.57
CA SER A 382 23.88 4.19 -18.75
C SER A 382 24.45 5.02 -19.91
N PRO A 383 25.68 4.77 -20.38
CA PRO A 383 26.22 5.46 -21.54
C PRO A 383 25.40 5.10 -22.78
N THR A 384 25.01 6.14 -23.52
CA THR A 384 24.36 6.08 -24.85
C THR A 384 25.11 5.25 -25.86
#